data_AF-A0A1V5HSC5-F1
#
_entry.id   AF-A0A1V5HSC5-F1
#
_cell.length_a   1.000
_cell.length_b   1.000
_cell.length_c   1.000
_cell.angle_alpha   90.00
_cell.angle_beta   90.00
_cell.angle_gamma   90.00
#
_symmetry.space_group_name_H-M   'P 1'
#
loop_
_entity.id
_entity.type
_entity.pdbx_description
1 polymer ?
#
loop_
_entity_poly.entity_id
_entity_poly.type
_entity_poly.pdbx_seq_one_letter_code
_entity_poly.pdbx_strand_id
1 'polypeptide(L)'
;MVVNLQKRWPLVDILVFPSLVQGKDAPKNLIEAFKRAESYPLDTLIIGRGGGSSEDLSAFNDEGLVRALATSKCPTISAVGHEVDTTLTDYVCDVRVSTPTGAAVAAVPDQNQILESLDTAEASMTAALKGQYQAMLERFNALKKRGFFANPALIYQQKISDLELLKQRFYGDIDAAMKERSQDVSSLKDHLKALSPYGILGRGYAITMNAQGEILNSIDKVGVGETIKTQLKDGIIEAKVASKEKIHG
;
A
#
# COMPACT_ATOMS: atom_id res chain seq x y z
N MET A 1 32.86 1.08 51.75
CA MET A 1 31.46 1.52 51.58
C MET A 1 31.38 2.70 50.61
N VAL A 2 31.89 3.89 50.97
CA VAL A 2 31.82 5.12 50.15
C VAL A 2 32.33 4.93 48.72
N VAL A 3 33.52 4.34 48.53
CA VAL A 3 34.08 4.06 47.20
C VAL A 3 33.17 3.14 46.37
N ASN A 4 32.52 2.16 47.00
CA ASN A 4 31.62 1.24 46.30
C ASN A 4 30.29 1.90 45.94
N LEU A 5 29.76 2.77 46.81
CA LEU A 5 28.59 3.60 46.50
C LEU A 5 28.86 4.47 45.28
N GLN A 6 29.98 5.21 45.27
CA GLN A 6 30.37 6.07 44.16
C GLN A 6 30.64 5.28 42.87
N LYS A 7 31.22 4.08 42.97
CA LYS A 7 31.46 3.23 41.80
C LYS A 7 30.17 2.62 41.24
N ARG A 8 29.20 2.29 42.09
CA ARG A 8 27.93 1.67 41.69
C ARG A 8 26.93 2.71 41.17
N TRP A 9 26.87 3.86 41.83
CA TRP A 9 25.99 4.96 41.48
C TRP A 9 26.69 6.32 41.73
N PRO A 10 27.43 6.86 40.74
CA PRO A 10 28.19 8.11 40.90
C PRO A 10 27.34 9.35 41.21
N LEU A 11 26.03 9.29 40.95
CA LEU A 11 25.08 10.38 41.20
C LEU A 11 24.57 10.45 42.64
N VAL A 12 25.00 9.53 43.53
CA VAL A 12 24.58 9.54 44.93
C VAL A 12 25.32 10.63 45.72
N ASP A 13 24.57 11.43 46.48
CA ASP A 13 25.13 12.32 47.49
C ASP A 13 25.34 11.57 48.81
N ILE A 14 26.56 11.61 49.33
CA ILE A 14 26.95 10.84 50.53
C ILE A 14 27.22 11.79 51.69
N LEU A 15 26.43 11.66 52.75
CA LEU A 15 26.66 12.34 54.03
C LEU A 15 27.19 11.34 55.06
N VAL A 16 28.29 11.69 55.73
CA VAL A 16 28.94 10.84 56.73
C VAL A 16 28.78 11.45 58.11
N PHE A 17 28.12 10.71 59.01
CA PHE A 17 27.95 11.07 60.42
C PHE A 17 28.87 10.18 61.28
N PRO A 18 30.10 10.63 61.60
CA PRO A 18 31.03 9.83 62.36
C PRO A 18 30.53 9.64 63.80
N SER A 19 30.66 8.41 64.31
CA SER A 19 30.32 8.05 65.69
C SER A 19 31.32 7.04 66.24
N LEU A 20 31.50 7.05 67.55
CA LEU A 20 32.11 5.94 68.27
C LEU A 20 31.21 4.70 68.12
N VAL A 21 31.80 3.58 67.71
CA VAL A 21 31.11 2.29 67.50
C VAL A 21 31.51 1.23 68.53
N GLN A 22 32.44 1.56 69.42
CA GLN A 22 32.99 0.69 70.46
C GLN A 22 33.25 1.47 71.76
N GLY A 23 33.20 0.78 72.89
CA GLY A 23 33.41 1.36 74.22
C GLY A 23 32.13 1.85 74.90
N LYS A 24 32.28 2.27 76.16
CA LYS A 24 31.13 2.62 77.04
C LYS A 24 30.32 3.82 76.56
N ASP A 25 30.94 4.74 75.83
CA ASP A 25 30.30 5.95 75.33
C ASP A 25 29.71 5.79 73.90
N ALA A 26 29.95 4.65 73.24
CA ALA A 26 29.48 4.41 71.87
C ALA A 26 27.95 4.49 71.70
N PRO A 27 27.11 3.91 72.58
CA PRO A 27 25.65 4.03 72.44
C PRO A 27 25.16 5.48 72.41
N LYS A 28 25.66 6.32 73.34
CA LYS A 28 25.28 7.73 73.41
C LYS A 28 25.68 8.48 72.14
N ASN A 29 26.89 8.24 71.65
CA ASN A 29 27.40 8.90 70.46
C ASN A 29 26.66 8.45 69.19
N LEU A 30 26.27 7.17 69.09
CA LEU A 30 25.45 6.65 68.00
C LEU A 30 24.07 7.29 67.99
N ILE A 31 23.44 7.46 69.16
CA ILE A 31 22.13 8.13 69.28
C ILE A 31 22.24 9.60 68.87
N GLU A 32 23.31 10.31 69.26
CA GLU A 32 23.55 11.70 68.85
C GLU A 32 23.78 11.82 67.34
N ALA A 33 24.57 10.92 66.76
CA ALA A 33 24.80 10.87 65.31
C ALA A 33 23.50 10.56 64.54
N PHE A 34 22.68 9.63 65.04
CA PHE A 34 21.37 9.32 64.49
C PHE A 34 20.44 10.54 64.51
N LYS A 35 20.31 11.22 65.65
CA LYS A 35 19.48 12.43 65.77
C LYS A 35 19.95 13.55 64.84
N ARG A 36 21.27 13.67 64.65
CA ARG A 36 21.83 14.60 63.68
C ARG A 36 21.49 14.19 62.26
N ALA A 37 21.58 12.91 61.91
CA ALA A 37 21.25 12.40 60.58
C ALA A 37 19.77 12.66 60.23
N GLU A 38 18.85 12.43 61.16
CA GLU A 38 17.42 12.73 61.01
C GLU A 38 17.10 14.22 60.77
N SER A 39 18.02 15.13 61.06
CA SER A 39 17.85 16.56 60.73
C SER A 39 18.11 16.90 59.25
N TYR A 40 18.65 15.95 58.48
CA TYR A 40 18.89 16.07 57.04
C TYR A 40 17.81 15.32 56.26
N PRO A 41 17.46 15.78 55.04
CA PRO A 41 16.53 15.09 54.16
C PRO A 41 17.21 13.88 53.50
N LEU A 42 17.34 12.77 54.24
CA LEU A 42 17.99 11.54 53.75
C LEU A 42 16.96 10.62 53.09
N ASP A 43 17.32 10.02 51.95
CA ASP A 43 16.52 8.97 51.30
C ASP A 43 16.76 7.58 51.92
N THR A 44 17.97 7.35 52.47
CA THR A 44 18.34 6.10 53.14
C THR A 44 19.44 6.37 54.17
N LEU A 45 19.31 5.77 55.35
CA LEU A 45 20.30 5.83 56.43
C LEU A 45 20.99 4.46 56.56
N ILE A 46 22.33 4.45 56.57
CA ILE A 46 23.10 3.23 56.80
C ILE A 46 23.78 3.34 58.17
N ILE A 47 23.43 2.44 59.09
CA ILE A 47 24.20 2.24 60.32
C ILE A 47 25.16 1.08 60.09
N GLY A 48 26.46 1.31 60.32
CA GLY A 48 27.46 0.29 60.07
C GLY A 48 28.71 0.53 60.87
N ARG A 49 29.52 -0.51 60.96
CA ARG A 49 30.86 -0.46 61.55
C ARG A 49 31.90 -0.99 60.56
N GLY A 50 33.15 -0.57 60.73
CA GLY A 50 34.29 -1.20 60.06
C GLY A 50 34.57 -2.61 60.60
N GLY A 51 35.67 -3.23 60.15
CA GLY A 51 36.11 -4.51 60.72
C GLY A 51 36.44 -4.41 62.22
N GLY A 52 36.18 -5.48 62.98
CA GLY A 52 36.40 -5.56 64.43
C GLY A 52 35.97 -6.91 65.02
N SER A 53 36.31 -7.16 66.29
CA SER A 53 35.99 -8.41 66.99
C SER A 53 34.49 -8.54 67.31
N SER A 54 34.01 -9.74 67.67
CA SER A 54 32.62 -9.97 68.10
C SER A 54 32.31 -9.34 69.47
N GLU A 55 33.33 -9.10 70.30
CA GLU A 55 33.23 -8.45 71.62
C GLU A 55 32.82 -6.96 71.52
N ASP A 56 32.86 -6.40 70.31
CA ASP A 56 32.62 -5.00 69.98
C ASP A 56 31.18 -4.68 69.50
N LEU A 57 30.23 -5.62 69.64
CA LEU A 57 28.85 -5.44 69.15
C LEU A 57 27.86 -4.93 70.22
N SER A 58 28.27 -4.86 71.49
CA SER A 58 27.38 -4.51 72.61
C SER A 58 26.72 -3.13 72.45
N ALA A 59 27.39 -2.17 71.83
CA ALA A 59 26.84 -0.83 71.60
C ALA A 59 25.58 -0.81 70.72
N PHE A 60 25.44 -1.82 69.85
CA PHE A 60 24.31 -2.00 68.95
C PHE A 60 23.15 -2.81 69.58
N ASN A 61 23.30 -3.22 70.84
CA ASN A 61 22.24 -3.82 71.65
C ASN A 61 21.69 -2.86 72.71
N ASP A 62 22.10 -1.58 72.68
CA ASP A 62 21.58 -0.57 73.60
C ASP A 62 20.10 -0.25 73.32
N GLU A 63 19.28 -0.29 74.37
CA GLU A 63 17.83 -0.04 74.25
C GLU A 63 17.53 1.35 73.68
N GLY A 64 18.30 2.38 74.05
CA GLY A 64 18.10 3.74 73.59
C GLY A 64 18.33 3.88 72.09
N LEU A 65 19.40 3.26 71.57
CA LEU A 65 19.71 3.23 70.14
C LEU A 65 18.63 2.47 69.34
N VAL A 66 18.24 1.29 69.83
CA VAL A 66 17.22 0.45 69.21
C VAL A 66 15.88 1.19 69.13
N ARG A 67 15.45 1.84 70.22
CA ARG A 67 14.23 2.65 70.21
C ARG A 67 14.32 3.86 69.28
N ALA A 68 15.48 4.50 69.19
CA ALA A 68 15.69 5.63 68.30
C ALA A 68 15.55 5.21 66.83
N LEU A 69 16.25 4.14 66.42
CA LEU A 69 16.16 3.59 65.06
C LEU A 69 14.74 3.11 64.73
N ALA A 70 14.02 2.52 65.70
CA ALA A 70 12.63 2.06 65.50
C ALA A 70 11.66 3.20 65.21
N THR A 71 12.03 4.44 65.54
CA THR A 71 11.25 5.65 65.26
C THR A 71 11.74 6.42 64.04
N SER A 72 12.73 5.90 63.31
CA SER A 72 13.28 6.50 62.09
C SER A 72 12.19 6.71 61.05
N LYS A 73 12.19 7.87 60.39
CA LYS A 73 11.30 8.14 59.24
C LYS A 73 11.97 7.80 57.91
N CYS A 74 13.30 7.79 57.90
CA CYS A 74 14.11 7.41 56.75
C CYS A 74 14.30 5.88 56.74
N PRO A 75 14.22 5.21 55.58
CA PRO A 75 14.60 3.80 55.44
C PRO A 75 16.01 3.54 55.98
N THR A 76 16.14 2.49 56.79
CA THR A 76 17.37 2.18 57.52
C THR A 76 17.98 0.85 57.08
N ILE A 77 19.30 0.83 56.93
CA ILE A 77 20.07 -0.36 56.57
C ILE A 77 21.10 -0.63 57.67
N SER A 78 21.02 -1.80 58.30
CA SER A 78 22.04 -2.26 59.25
C SER A 78 23.14 -3.04 58.54
N ALA A 79 24.38 -2.57 58.71
CA ALA A 79 25.62 -3.12 58.18
C ALA A 79 26.64 -3.37 59.30
N VAL A 80 26.16 -3.88 60.44
CA VAL A 80 26.92 -3.98 61.70
C VAL A 80 27.44 -5.39 61.96
N GLY A 81 26.58 -6.41 61.79
CA GLY A 81 26.86 -7.81 62.12
C GLY A 81 27.46 -8.62 60.96
N HIS A 82 28.13 -9.72 61.30
CA HIS A 82 28.47 -10.80 60.34
C HIS A 82 27.35 -11.85 60.34
N GLU A 83 27.40 -12.85 59.47
CA GLU A 83 26.32 -13.85 59.32
C GLU A 83 25.92 -14.57 60.63
N VAL A 84 26.84 -14.68 61.60
CA VAL A 84 26.62 -15.41 62.87
C VAL A 84 26.21 -14.49 64.04
N ASP A 85 26.57 -13.20 64.00
CA ASP A 85 26.38 -12.26 65.11
C ASP A 85 25.31 -11.22 64.78
N THR A 86 24.06 -11.47 65.19
CA THR A 86 22.93 -10.54 64.98
C THR A 86 22.72 -9.65 66.20
N THR A 87 22.52 -8.36 65.97
CA THR A 87 22.30 -7.33 66.99
C THR A 87 20.84 -6.89 67.05
N LEU A 88 20.42 -6.23 68.13
CA LEU A 88 19.08 -5.66 68.23
C LEU A 88 18.85 -4.57 67.17
N THR A 89 19.87 -3.80 66.79
CA THR A 89 19.74 -2.86 65.66
C THR A 89 19.43 -3.56 64.33
N ASP A 90 19.96 -4.77 64.10
CA ASP A 90 19.66 -5.53 62.88
C ASP A 90 18.17 -5.91 62.76
N TYR A 91 17.49 -6.12 63.88
CA TYR A 91 16.07 -6.44 63.91
C TYR A 91 15.15 -5.24 63.75
N VAL A 92 15.67 -4.05 64.04
CA VAL A 92 14.90 -2.80 63.97
C VAL A 92 15.09 -2.08 62.65
N CYS A 93 16.23 -2.26 61.99
CA CYS A 93 16.44 -1.68 60.66
C CYS A 93 15.59 -2.39 59.60
N ASP A 94 15.20 -1.65 58.55
CA ASP A 94 14.37 -2.17 57.47
C ASP A 94 15.07 -3.26 56.65
N VAL A 95 16.38 -3.12 56.47
CA VAL A 95 17.22 -4.10 55.75
C VAL A 95 18.46 -4.42 56.56
N ARG A 96 18.76 -5.71 56.68
CA ARG A 96 20.02 -6.21 57.24
C ARG A 96 20.95 -6.68 56.13
N VAL A 97 22.21 -6.26 56.20
CA VAL A 97 23.29 -6.75 55.34
C VAL A 97 24.53 -7.08 56.17
N SER A 98 25.23 -8.16 55.84
CA SER A 98 26.37 -8.64 56.62
C SER A 98 27.65 -7.81 56.43
N THR A 99 27.67 -6.85 55.50
CA THR A 99 28.87 -6.07 55.17
C THR A 99 28.55 -4.63 54.76
N PRO A 100 29.45 -3.67 55.05
CA PRO A 100 29.33 -2.30 54.52
C PRO A 100 29.34 -2.22 52.98
N THR A 101 29.86 -3.23 52.29
CA THR A 101 29.75 -3.36 50.83
C THR A 101 28.36 -3.78 50.39
N GLY A 102 27.72 -4.71 51.11
CA GLY A 102 26.34 -5.11 50.86
C GLY A 102 25.37 -3.94 51.08
N ALA A 103 25.66 -3.08 52.06
CA ALA A 103 24.87 -1.87 52.32
C ALA A 103 24.88 -0.91 51.13
N ALA A 104 26.05 -0.75 50.49
CA ALA A 104 26.15 0.03 49.28
C ALA A 104 25.30 -0.54 48.14
N VAL A 105 25.28 -1.87 47.98
CA VAL A 105 24.49 -2.54 46.94
C VAL A 105 22.99 -2.41 47.18
N ALA A 106 22.56 -2.50 48.43
CA ALA A 106 21.16 -2.39 48.82
C ALA A 106 20.62 -0.95 48.73
N ALA A 107 21.47 0.05 48.97
CA ALA A 107 21.07 1.45 49.03
C ALA A 107 20.91 2.12 47.65
N VAL A 108 21.64 1.68 46.62
CA VAL A 108 21.66 2.37 45.32
C VAL A 108 21.52 1.41 44.13
N PRO A 109 20.89 1.86 43.03
CA PRO A 109 20.80 1.09 41.79
C PRO A 109 22.18 0.89 41.16
N ASP A 110 22.27 -0.08 40.24
CA ASP A 110 23.50 -0.34 39.47
C ASP A 110 23.51 0.48 38.17
N GLN A 111 24.49 1.38 38.02
CA GLN A 111 24.62 2.15 36.78
C GLN A 111 24.81 1.27 35.54
N ASN A 112 25.47 0.11 35.67
CA ASN A 112 25.73 -0.76 34.52
C ASN A 112 24.44 -1.37 34.00
N GLN A 113 23.50 -1.71 34.89
CA GLN A 113 22.19 -2.24 34.48
C GLN A 113 21.37 -1.21 33.70
N ILE A 114 21.47 0.07 34.07
CA ILE A 114 20.80 1.15 33.35
C ILE A 114 21.46 1.37 31.98
N LEU A 115 22.79 1.38 31.92
CA LEU A 115 23.53 1.49 30.65
C LEU A 115 23.20 0.32 29.71
N GLU A 116 23.19 -0.91 30.21
CA GLU A 116 22.80 -2.09 29.43
C GLU A 116 21.35 -2.00 28.92
N SER A 117 20.44 -1.45 29.75
CA SER A 117 19.05 -1.22 29.35
C SER A 117 18.93 -0.16 28.25
N LEU A 118 19.75 0.90 28.32
CA LEU A 118 19.83 1.94 27.29
C LEU A 118 20.37 1.37 25.97
N ASP A 119 21.45 0.61 26.01
CA ASP A 119 22.04 -0.04 24.84
C ASP A 119 21.03 -1.00 24.16
N THR A 120 20.30 -1.78 24.98
CA THR A 120 19.27 -2.69 24.49
C THR A 120 18.11 -1.93 23.83
N ALA A 121 17.69 -0.81 24.42
CA ALA A 121 16.64 0.05 23.85
C ALA A 121 17.08 0.68 22.53
N GLU A 122 18.33 1.18 22.45
CA GLU A 122 18.92 1.74 21.23
C GLU A 122 18.99 0.70 20.11
N ALA A 123 19.48 -0.50 20.41
CA ALA A 123 19.55 -1.60 19.44
C ALA A 123 18.16 -1.99 18.91
N SER A 124 17.18 -2.08 19.81
CA SER A 124 15.79 -2.39 19.47
C SER A 124 15.16 -1.32 18.58
N MET A 125 15.36 -0.05 18.92
CA MET A 125 14.88 1.09 18.12
C MET A 125 15.51 1.09 16.72
N THR A 126 16.83 0.86 16.64
CA THR A 126 17.57 0.81 15.38
C THR A 126 17.06 -0.32 14.48
N ALA A 127 16.85 -1.51 15.04
CA ALA A 127 16.30 -2.65 14.32
C ALA A 127 14.88 -2.36 13.80
N ALA A 128 14.02 -1.74 14.62
CA ALA A 128 12.66 -1.37 14.23
C ALA A 128 12.64 -0.35 13.08
N LEU A 129 13.46 0.71 13.15
CA LEU A 129 13.58 1.71 12.09
C LEU A 129 14.08 1.10 10.79
N LYS A 130 15.10 0.23 10.86
CA LYS A 130 15.62 -0.47 9.68
C LYS A 130 14.57 -1.37 9.04
N GLY A 131 13.81 -2.11 9.85
CA GLY A 131 12.71 -2.95 9.38
C GLY A 131 11.61 -2.15 8.68
N GLN A 132 11.20 -1.01 9.28
CA GLN A 132 10.21 -0.11 8.66
C GLN A 132 10.70 0.46 7.33
N TYR A 133 11.97 0.90 7.27
CA TYR A 133 12.57 1.42 6.04
C TYR A 133 12.59 0.36 4.94
N GLN A 134 13.01 -0.87 5.25
CA GLN A 134 13.03 -1.98 4.30
C GLN A 134 11.62 -2.31 3.77
N ALA A 135 10.63 -2.40 4.65
CA ALA A 135 9.24 -2.65 4.27
C ALA A 135 8.68 -1.54 3.35
N MET A 136 9.00 -0.27 3.64
CA MET A 136 8.60 0.85 2.80
C MET A 136 9.27 0.77 1.42
N LEU A 137 10.56 0.44 1.37
CA LEU A 137 11.31 0.30 0.12
C LEU A 137 10.78 -0.86 -0.74
N GLU A 138 10.46 -1.99 -0.13
CA GLU A 138 9.82 -3.12 -0.81
C GLU A 138 8.46 -2.74 -1.37
N ARG A 139 7.62 -2.05 -0.58
CA ARG A 139 6.32 -1.54 -1.05
C ARG A 139 6.47 -0.56 -2.20
N PHE A 140 7.43 0.36 -2.12
CA PHE A 140 7.73 1.29 -3.19
C PHE A 140 8.16 0.56 -4.47
N ASN A 141 9.07 -0.40 -4.36
CA ASN A 141 9.52 -1.20 -5.49
C ASN A 141 8.39 -2.05 -6.10
N ALA A 142 7.51 -2.60 -5.28
CA ALA A 142 6.34 -3.33 -5.74
C ALA A 142 5.37 -2.42 -6.51
N LEU A 143 5.11 -1.20 -6.01
CA LEU A 143 4.29 -0.20 -6.71
C LEU A 143 4.93 0.21 -8.04
N LYS A 144 6.24 0.48 -8.05
CA LYS A 144 7.00 0.81 -9.26
C LYS A 144 6.93 -0.29 -10.33
N LYS A 145 6.93 -1.56 -9.91
CA LYS A 145 6.84 -2.73 -10.80
C LYS A 145 5.42 -3.03 -11.30
N ARG A 146 4.37 -2.39 -10.78
CA ARG A 146 3.01 -2.61 -11.29
C ARG A 146 2.94 -2.19 -12.76
N GLY A 147 2.29 -3.04 -13.58
CA GLY A 147 2.22 -2.88 -15.04
C GLY A 147 1.70 -1.53 -15.51
N PHE A 148 0.85 -0.88 -14.71
CA PHE A 148 0.38 0.50 -14.97
C PHE A 148 1.52 1.51 -15.08
N PHE A 149 2.53 1.44 -14.20
CA PHE A 149 3.69 2.34 -14.20
C PHE A 149 4.85 1.81 -15.04
N ALA A 150 5.00 0.48 -15.13
CA ALA A 150 6.10 -0.13 -15.86
C ALA A 150 5.95 -0.03 -17.38
N ASN A 151 4.72 -0.06 -17.91
CA ASN A 151 4.50 0.04 -19.34
C ASN A 151 3.11 0.60 -19.69
N PRO A 152 2.90 1.93 -19.56
CA PRO A 152 1.62 2.57 -19.86
C PRO A 152 1.13 2.31 -21.29
N ALA A 153 2.06 2.08 -22.23
CA ALA A 153 1.75 1.81 -23.63
C ALA A 153 0.90 0.53 -23.82
N LEU A 154 1.08 -0.49 -22.98
CA LEU A 154 0.29 -1.74 -23.03
C LEU A 154 -1.21 -1.50 -22.82
N ILE A 155 -1.58 -0.50 -22.02
CA ILE A 155 -2.99 -0.14 -21.77
C ILE A 155 -3.64 0.37 -23.06
N TYR A 156 -2.89 1.15 -23.83
CA TYR A 156 -3.38 1.76 -25.07
C TYR A 156 -3.20 0.86 -26.28
N GLN A 157 -2.25 -0.07 -26.25
CA GLN A 157 -1.93 -0.93 -27.39
C GLN A 157 -3.15 -1.77 -27.79
N GLN A 158 -3.86 -2.35 -26.81
CA GLN A 158 -5.08 -3.11 -27.10
C GLN A 158 -6.20 -2.20 -27.63
N LYS A 159 -6.34 -0.99 -27.09
CA LYS A 159 -7.31 0.01 -27.59
C LYS A 159 -7.01 0.49 -29.01
N ILE A 160 -5.74 0.64 -29.35
CA ILE A 160 -5.30 1.00 -30.70
C ILE A 160 -5.64 -0.14 -31.68
N SER A 161 -5.34 -1.39 -31.33
CA SER A 161 -5.70 -2.55 -32.16
C SER A 161 -7.21 -2.71 -32.33
N ASP A 162 -8.00 -2.49 -31.27
CA ASP A 162 -9.48 -2.49 -31.34
C ASP A 162 -9.97 -1.40 -32.32
N LEU A 163 -9.37 -0.21 -32.26
CA LEU A 163 -9.67 0.92 -33.17
C LEU A 163 -9.33 0.60 -34.62
N GLU A 164 -8.19 -0.05 -34.87
CA GLU A 164 -7.77 -0.48 -36.20
C GLU A 164 -8.74 -1.51 -36.79
N LEU A 165 -9.15 -2.52 -36.02
CA LEU A 165 -10.13 -3.50 -36.45
C LEU A 165 -11.49 -2.85 -36.75
N LEU A 166 -11.93 -1.92 -35.89
CA LEU A 166 -13.18 -1.20 -36.09
C LEU A 166 -13.15 -0.34 -37.36
N LYS A 167 -12.03 0.34 -37.62
CA LYS A 167 -11.81 1.09 -38.88
C LYS A 167 -11.86 0.17 -40.10
N GLN A 168 -11.20 -0.98 -40.03
CA GLN A 168 -11.18 -1.93 -41.15
C GLN A 168 -12.58 -2.45 -41.47
N ARG A 169 -13.37 -2.78 -40.44
CA ARG A 169 -14.79 -3.16 -40.59
C ARG A 169 -15.61 -2.04 -41.20
N PHE A 170 -15.50 -0.83 -40.66
CA PHE A 170 -16.23 0.33 -41.15
C PHE A 170 -15.98 0.61 -42.64
N TYR A 171 -14.71 0.60 -43.07
CA TYR A 171 -14.40 0.80 -44.49
C TYR A 171 -14.89 -0.37 -45.37
N GLY A 172 -14.81 -1.61 -44.87
CA GLY A 172 -15.34 -2.78 -45.57
C GLY A 172 -16.86 -2.70 -45.76
N ASP A 173 -17.59 -2.30 -44.73
CA ASP A 173 -19.05 -2.17 -44.76
C ASP A 173 -19.48 -1.05 -45.73
N ILE A 174 -18.75 0.07 -45.74
CA ILE A 174 -18.99 1.16 -46.71
C ILE A 174 -18.76 0.67 -48.15
N ASP A 175 -17.65 -0.01 -48.41
CA ASP A 175 -17.33 -0.46 -49.77
C ASP A 175 -18.33 -1.50 -50.26
N ALA A 176 -18.74 -2.42 -49.38
CA ALA A 176 -19.79 -3.40 -49.67
C ALA A 176 -21.12 -2.71 -50.01
N ALA A 177 -21.56 -1.75 -49.19
CA ALA A 177 -22.80 -1.01 -49.42
C ALA A 177 -22.77 -0.19 -50.73
N MET A 178 -21.64 0.45 -51.02
CA MET A 178 -21.44 1.19 -52.27
C MET A 178 -21.47 0.28 -53.50
N LYS A 179 -20.86 -0.90 -53.41
CA LYS A 179 -20.84 -1.90 -54.47
C LYS A 179 -22.23 -2.47 -54.74
N GLU A 180 -22.97 -2.82 -53.69
CA GLU A 180 -24.36 -3.27 -53.78
C GLU A 180 -25.22 -2.20 -54.46
N ARG A 181 -25.13 -0.95 -54.01
CA ARG A 181 -25.90 0.15 -54.62
C ARG A 181 -25.54 0.42 -56.08
N SER A 182 -24.27 0.28 -56.44
CA SER A 182 -23.81 0.40 -57.83
C SER A 182 -24.35 -0.73 -58.71
N GLN A 183 -24.39 -1.96 -58.19
CA GLN A 183 -24.99 -3.10 -58.87
C GLN A 183 -26.50 -2.91 -59.08
N ASP A 184 -27.22 -2.42 -58.07
CA ASP A 184 -28.63 -2.07 -58.18
C ASP A 184 -28.88 -1.07 -59.31
N VAL A 185 -28.11 0.02 -59.35
CA VAL A 185 -28.23 1.05 -60.39
C VAL A 185 -27.92 0.47 -61.78
N SER A 186 -26.90 -0.38 -61.89
CA SER A 186 -26.58 -1.05 -63.16
C SER A 186 -27.72 -1.95 -63.62
N SER A 187 -28.29 -2.75 -62.72
CA SER A 187 -29.40 -3.65 -63.05
C SER A 187 -30.66 -2.87 -63.47
N LEU A 188 -31.00 -1.78 -62.77
CA LEU A 188 -32.11 -0.89 -63.14
C LEU A 188 -31.89 -0.25 -64.51
N LYS A 189 -30.65 0.16 -64.83
CA LYS A 189 -30.30 0.67 -66.15
C LYS A 189 -30.48 -0.37 -67.24
N ASP A 190 -30.11 -1.62 -66.98
CA ASP A 190 -30.25 -2.70 -67.96
C ASP A 190 -31.71 -3.13 -68.13
N HIS A 191 -32.52 -3.13 -67.06
CA HIS A 191 -33.98 -3.30 -67.14
C HIS A 191 -34.63 -2.18 -67.98
N LEU A 192 -34.25 -0.92 -67.76
CA LEU A 192 -34.76 0.21 -68.54
C LEU A 192 -34.41 0.08 -70.03
N LYS A 193 -33.19 -0.38 -70.36
CA LYS A 193 -32.80 -0.66 -71.75
C LYS A 193 -33.60 -1.81 -72.35
N ALA A 194 -33.87 -2.87 -71.59
CA ALA A 194 -34.65 -4.02 -72.06
C ALA A 194 -36.10 -3.65 -72.38
N LEU A 195 -36.68 -2.69 -71.65
CA LEU A 195 -38.02 -2.16 -71.87
C LEU A 195 -38.07 -1.05 -72.94
N SER A 196 -36.93 -0.61 -73.49
CA SER A 196 -36.88 0.44 -74.50
C SER A 196 -37.10 -0.14 -75.92
N PRO A 197 -38.08 0.36 -76.69
CA PRO A 197 -38.36 -0.06 -78.08
C PRO A 197 -37.15 0.05 -79.01
N TYR A 198 -36.20 0.93 -78.69
CA TYR A 198 -34.94 1.10 -79.43
C TYR A 198 -34.06 -0.16 -79.40
N GLY A 199 -34.11 -0.95 -78.33
CA GLY A 199 -33.38 -2.22 -78.23
C GLY A 199 -33.90 -3.28 -79.19
N ILE A 200 -35.20 -3.26 -79.49
CA ILE A 200 -35.86 -4.16 -80.46
C ILE A 200 -35.54 -3.71 -81.89
N LEU A 201 -35.65 -2.41 -82.18
CA LEU A 201 -35.26 -1.84 -83.49
C LEU A 201 -33.77 -2.06 -83.81
N GLY A 202 -32.91 -2.03 -82.80
CA GLY A 202 -31.47 -2.29 -82.95
C GLY A 202 -31.09 -3.74 -83.28
N ARG A 203 -31.98 -4.72 -83.04
CA ARG A 203 -31.78 -6.14 -83.36
C ARG A 203 -32.21 -6.51 -84.79
N GLY A 204 -32.58 -5.53 -85.61
CA GLY A 204 -33.00 -5.74 -87.00
C GLY A 204 -34.50 -5.94 -87.19
N TYR A 205 -35.30 -5.76 -86.13
CA TYR A 205 -36.76 -5.70 -86.25
C TYR A 205 -37.20 -4.31 -86.70
N ALA A 206 -38.26 -4.25 -87.49
CA ALA A 206 -38.86 -3.01 -87.93
C ALA A 206 -40.32 -2.94 -87.45
N ILE A 207 -40.80 -1.74 -87.15
CA ILE A 207 -42.21 -1.52 -86.80
C ILE A 207 -42.90 -0.96 -88.02
N THR A 208 -43.81 -1.74 -88.62
CA THR A 208 -44.61 -1.31 -89.78
C THR A 208 -45.93 -0.71 -89.30
N MET A 209 -46.28 0.46 -89.83
CA MET A 209 -47.48 1.22 -89.51
C MET A 209 -48.27 1.57 -90.78
N ASN A 210 -49.58 1.79 -90.67
CA ASN A 210 -50.39 2.35 -91.75
C ASN A 210 -50.18 3.87 -91.89
N ALA A 211 -50.83 4.49 -92.88
CA ALA A 211 -50.74 5.94 -93.11
C ALA A 211 -51.25 6.78 -91.92
N GLN A 212 -52.06 6.20 -91.05
CA GLN A 212 -52.64 6.80 -89.85
C GLN A 212 -51.77 6.60 -88.59
N GLY A 213 -50.65 5.87 -88.69
CA GLY A 213 -49.72 5.63 -87.58
C GLY A 213 -50.06 4.44 -86.68
N GLU A 214 -51.02 3.59 -87.07
CA GLU A 214 -51.36 2.38 -86.32
C GLU A 214 -50.41 1.21 -86.68
N ILE A 215 -49.96 0.47 -85.67
CA ILE A 215 -49.04 -0.67 -85.83
C ILE A 215 -49.73 -1.85 -86.54
N LEU A 216 -49.12 -2.29 -87.64
CA LEU A 216 -49.56 -3.43 -88.44
C LEU A 216 -48.98 -4.72 -87.88
N ASN A 217 -49.75 -5.41 -87.04
CA ASN A 217 -49.41 -6.73 -86.49
C ASN A 217 -50.15 -7.91 -87.17
N SER A 218 -50.96 -7.64 -88.20
CA SER A 218 -51.69 -8.64 -88.98
C SER A 218 -51.80 -8.19 -90.43
N ILE A 219 -51.75 -9.16 -91.36
CA ILE A 219 -51.93 -8.93 -92.79
C ILE A 219 -53.31 -8.35 -93.12
N ASP A 220 -54.33 -8.57 -92.29
CA ASP A 220 -55.71 -8.14 -92.56
C ASP A 220 -55.92 -6.63 -92.39
N LYS A 221 -54.96 -5.92 -91.77
CA LYS A 221 -55.08 -4.49 -91.40
C LYS A 221 -54.64 -3.48 -92.47
N VAL A 222 -54.26 -3.94 -93.67
CA VAL A 222 -53.78 -3.04 -94.74
C VAL A 222 -54.20 -3.56 -96.11
N GLY A 223 -54.58 -2.69 -97.05
CA GLY A 223 -54.99 -3.06 -98.41
C GLY A 223 -53.83 -3.23 -99.40
N VAL A 224 -54.06 -3.92 -100.52
CA VAL A 224 -53.15 -3.88 -101.69
C VAL A 224 -53.26 -2.48 -102.31
N GLY A 225 -52.14 -1.81 -102.54
CA GLY A 225 -52.06 -0.44 -103.05
C GLY A 225 -51.95 0.65 -101.98
N GLU A 226 -52.15 0.32 -100.69
CA GLU A 226 -52.00 1.26 -99.58
C GLU A 226 -50.53 1.52 -99.23
N THR A 227 -50.27 2.71 -98.69
CA THR A 227 -48.94 3.12 -98.25
C THR A 227 -48.71 2.70 -96.80
N ILE A 228 -47.59 2.03 -96.54
CA ILE A 228 -47.11 1.64 -95.23
C ILE A 228 -45.82 2.39 -94.89
N LYS A 229 -45.64 2.69 -93.60
CA LYS A 229 -44.41 3.28 -93.05
C LYS A 229 -43.71 2.25 -92.18
N THR A 230 -42.49 1.91 -92.51
CA THR A 230 -41.67 0.97 -91.76
C THR A 230 -40.58 1.72 -91.01
N GLN A 231 -40.68 1.78 -89.69
CA GLN A 231 -39.70 2.40 -88.83
C GLN A 231 -38.57 1.42 -88.50
N LEU A 232 -37.35 1.83 -88.85
CA LEU A 232 -36.09 1.18 -88.53
C LEU A 232 -35.37 1.95 -87.41
N LYS A 233 -34.23 1.43 -86.94
CA LYS A 233 -33.39 2.04 -85.89
C LYS A 233 -33.01 3.49 -86.21
N ASP A 234 -32.81 3.81 -87.48
CA ASP A 234 -32.16 5.02 -87.98
C ASP A 234 -33.01 5.82 -88.99
N GLY A 235 -34.23 5.36 -89.31
CA GLY A 235 -35.08 6.05 -90.27
C GLY A 235 -36.45 5.41 -90.48
N ILE A 236 -37.26 6.04 -91.34
CA ILE A 236 -38.59 5.55 -91.72
C ILE A 236 -38.59 5.36 -93.24
N ILE A 237 -38.99 4.17 -93.69
CA ILE A 237 -39.15 3.83 -95.10
C ILE A 237 -40.65 3.87 -95.44
N GLU A 238 -41.01 4.55 -96.51
CA GLU A 238 -42.35 4.51 -97.09
C GLU A 238 -42.39 3.52 -98.25
N ALA A 239 -43.35 2.60 -98.20
CA ALA A 239 -43.56 1.59 -99.24
C ALA A 239 -45.04 1.46 -99.58
N LYS A 240 -45.36 1.06 -100.82
CA LYS A 240 -46.71 0.66 -101.22
C LYS A 240 -46.84 -0.86 -101.24
N VAL A 241 -47.96 -1.37 -100.76
CA VAL A 241 -48.23 -2.81 -100.71
C VAL A 241 -48.55 -3.32 -102.12
N ALA A 242 -47.62 -4.08 -102.72
CA ALA A 242 -47.76 -4.59 -104.08
C ALA A 242 -48.65 -5.85 -104.15
N SER A 243 -48.54 -6.75 -103.17
CA SER A 243 -49.33 -7.98 -103.07
C SER A 243 -49.43 -8.43 -101.61
N LYS A 244 -50.38 -9.32 -101.31
CA LYS A 244 -50.60 -9.88 -99.97
C LYS A 244 -50.69 -11.40 -100.10
N GLU A 245 -49.85 -12.11 -99.36
CA GLU A 245 -49.85 -13.57 -99.30
C GLU A 245 -49.93 -14.01 -97.84
N LYS A 246 -50.98 -14.76 -97.49
CA LYS A 246 -51.19 -15.23 -96.12
C LYS A 246 -50.51 -16.59 -95.95
N ILE A 247 -49.35 -16.58 -95.33
CA ILE A 247 -48.65 -17.81 -94.93
C ILE A 247 -49.50 -18.46 -93.83
N HIS A 248 -50.04 -19.66 -94.09
CA HIS A 248 -50.64 -20.49 -93.04
C HIS A 248 -49.50 -21.15 -92.27
N GLY A 249 -49.21 -20.61 -91.09
CA GLY A 249 -48.43 -21.28 -90.05
C GLY A 249 -49.36 -21.80 -88.97
#